data_AF-A0A2M6V1M3-F1
#
_entry.id   AF-A0A2M6V1M3-F1
#
_cell.length_a   1.000
_cell.length_b   1.000
_cell.length_c   1.000
_cell.angle_alpha   90.00
_cell.angle_beta   90.00
_cell.angle_gamma   90.00
#
_symmetry.space_group_name_H-M   'P 1'
#
loop_
_entity.id
_entity.type
_entity.pdbx_description
1 polymer ?
#
loop_
_entity_poly.entity_id
_entity_poly.type
_entity_poly.pdbx_seq_one_letter_code
_entity_poly.pdbx_strand_id
1 'polypeptide(L)'
;MVNMQTFTKIQVATISLIQAKEAFIRNDFVSATILSGAAQQIVRDICKSRGIEPTLKTISNVSGHSGQLVHDLVTDAYNKMKHADKDPEGVVEVSQDEPRALMTLAATDLMRLKEITSKEISEFVEFVRTIKSPTNLSSSGRVLDFV
;
A
#
# COMPACT_ATOMS: atom_id res chain seq x y z
N MET A 1 14.67 -30.42 14.68
CA MET A 1 13.78 -29.41 15.30
C MET A 1 13.91 -28.14 14.48
N VAL A 2 12.80 -27.61 13.96
CA VAL A 2 12.82 -26.32 13.25
C VAL A 2 12.88 -25.21 14.31
N ASN A 3 13.85 -24.31 14.21
CA ASN A 3 13.94 -23.16 15.11
C ASN A 3 12.77 -22.20 14.78
N MET A 4 11.76 -22.14 15.64
CA MET A 4 10.60 -21.26 15.45
C MET A 4 10.86 -19.89 16.09
N GLN A 5 10.79 -18.84 15.29
CA GLN A 5 10.81 -17.46 15.77
C GLN A 5 9.36 -16.95 15.94
N THR A 6 9.13 -16.14 16.99
CA THR A 6 7.81 -15.56 17.28
C THR A 6 7.81 -14.08 16.90
N PHE A 7 6.73 -13.66 16.23
CA PHE A 7 6.51 -12.27 15.82
C PHE A 7 5.10 -11.83 16.22
N THR A 8 4.95 -10.56 16.62
CA THR A 8 3.63 -9.93 16.71
C THR A 8 3.08 -9.66 15.31
N LYS A 9 1.76 -9.53 15.19
CA LYS A 9 1.12 -9.18 13.91
C LYS A 9 1.64 -7.86 13.33
N ILE A 10 1.92 -6.86 14.18
CA ILE A 10 2.54 -5.60 13.75
C ILE A 10 3.94 -5.83 13.22
N GLN A 11 4.77 -6.64 13.89
CA GLN A 11 6.11 -6.96 13.37
C GLN A 11 6.03 -7.64 11.99
N VAL A 12 5.10 -8.57 11.80
CA VAL A 12 4.88 -9.23 10.50
C VAL A 12 4.48 -8.21 9.43
N ALA A 13 3.55 -7.31 9.72
CA ALA A 13 3.15 -6.26 8.79
C ALA A 13 4.31 -5.31 8.46
N THR A 14 5.06 -4.88 9.46
CA THR A 14 6.24 -4.02 9.32
C THR A 14 7.31 -4.65 8.42
N ILE A 15 7.70 -5.90 8.70
CA ILE A 15 8.67 -6.63 7.87
C ILE A 15 8.15 -6.75 6.44
N SER A 16 6.88 -7.08 6.26
CA SER A 16 6.27 -7.22 4.94
C SER A 16 6.30 -5.90 4.15
N LEU A 17 6.05 -4.75 4.79
CA LEU A 17 6.11 -3.43 4.13
C LEU A 17 7.53 -3.03 3.75
N ILE A 18 8.52 -3.33 4.60
CA ILE A 18 9.93 -3.11 4.27
C ILE A 18 10.31 -3.95 3.04
N GLN A 19 9.93 -5.23 3.01
CA GLN A 19 10.19 -6.09 1.86
C GLN A 19 9.41 -5.65 0.61
N ALA A 20 8.19 -5.14 0.77
CA ALA A 20 7.41 -4.58 -0.33
C ALA A 20 8.09 -3.35 -0.95
N LYS A 21 8.64 -2.46 -0.11
CA LYS A 21 9.45 -1.31 -0.55
C LYS A 21 10.64 -1.76 -1.40
N GLU A 22 11.41 -2.73 -0.90
CA GLU A 22 12.58 -3.25 -1.60
C GLU A 22 12.19 -3.94 -2.93
N ALA A 23 11.07 -4.67 -2.96
CA ALA A 23 10.53 -5.24 -4.21
C ALA A 23 10.11 -4.15 -5.21
N PHE A 24 9.43 -3.10 -4.73
CA PHE A 24 9.01 -1.97 -5.55
C PHE A 24 10.20 -1.27 -6.21
N ILE A 25 11.29 -1.01 -5.45
CA ILE A 25 12.51 -0.38 -5.98
C ILE A 25 13.15 -1.22 -7.09
N ARG A 26 13.02 -2.56 -7.03
CA ARG A 26 13.51 -3.48 -8.07
C ARG A 26 12.54 -3.64 -9.25
N ASN A 27 11.45 -2.89 -9.31
CA ASN A 27 10.34 -3.06 -10.26
C ASN A 27 9.66 -4.44 -10.21
N ASP A 28 9.76 -5.14 -9.07
CA ASP A 28 9.00 -6.37 -8.81
C ASP A 28 7.64 -6.00 -8.20
N PHE A 29 6.73 -5.54 -9.07
CA PHE A 29 5.42 -5.05 -8.65
C PHE A 29 4.49 -6.18 -8.17
N VAL A 30 4.70 -7.41 -8.62
CA VAL A 30 3.95 -8.58 -8.15
C VAL A 30 4.26 -8.83 -6.68
N SER A 31 5.54 -9.00 -6.32
CA SER A 31 5.93 -9.21 -4.93
C SER A 31 5.57 -8.01 -4.06
N ALA A 32 5.79 -6.79 -4.55
CA ALA A 32 5.42 -5.57 -3.83
C ALA A 32 3.92 -5.54 -3.53
N THR A 33 3.06 -5.93 -4.48
CA THR A 33 1.59 -5.95 -4.31
C THR A 33 1.16 -6.99 -3.30
N ILE A 34 1.69 -8.22 -3.39
CA ILE A 34 1.36 -9.30 -2.47
C ILE A 34 1.75 -8.92 -1.03
N LEU A 35 2.99 -8.46 -0.84
CA LEU A 35 3.52 -8.11 0.48
C LEU A 35 2.81 -6.90 1.10
N SER A 36 2.58 -5.85 0.30
CA SER A 36 1.85 -4.66 0.76
C SER A 36 0.38 -4.97 1.03
N GLY A 37 -0.27 -5.81 0.23
CA GLY A 37 -1.64 -6.28 0.44
C GLY A 37 -1.80 -7.06 1.75
N ALA A 38 -0.93 -8.03 1.99
CA ALA A 38 -0.92 -8.79 3.24
C ALA A 38 -0.70 -7.88 4.47
N ALA A 39 0.26 -6.95 4.39
CA ALA A 39 0.52 -6.01 5.46
C ALA A 39 -0.66 -5.05 5.70
N GLN A 40 -1.23 -4.48 4.63
CA GLN A 40 -2.37 -3.57 4.69
C GLN A 40 -3.55 -4.25 5.38
N GLN A 41 -3.85 -5.50 5.03
CA GLN A 41 -4.91 -6.29 5.65
C GLN A 41 -4.68 -6.46 7.17
N ILE A 42 -3.47 -6.82 7.60
CA ILE A 42 -3.12 -6.96 9.02
C ILE A 42 -3.30 -5.63 9.76
N VAL A 43 -2.72 -4.54 9.24
CA VAL A 43 -2.77 -3.23 9.88
C VAL A 43 -4.22 -2.72 9.96
N ARG A 44 -5.01 -2.90 8.90
CA ARG A 44 -6.42 -2.52 8.86
C ARG A 44 -7.23 -3.25 9.94
N ASP A 45 -7.05 -4.55 10.08
CA ASP A 45 -7.79 -5.33 11.07
C ASP A 45 -7.41 -4.95 12.50
N ILE A 46 -6.14 -4.58 12.72
CA ILE A 46 -5.70 -4.03 14.01
C ILE A 46 -6.32 -2.65 14.27
N CYS A 47 -6.34 -1.75 13.28
CA CYS A 47 -7.07 -0.47 13.37
C CYS A 47 -8.53 -0.68 13.76
N LYS A 48 -9.24 -1.57 13.06
CA LYS A 48 -10.64 -1.92 13.37
C LYS A 48 -10.80 -2.44 14.80
N SER A 49 -9.93 -3.34 15.25
CA SER A 49 -9.98 -3.88 16.61
C SER A 49 -9.78 -2.80 17.70
N ARG A 50 -9.17 -1.67 17.35
CA ARG A 50 -8.94 -0.51 18.22
C ARG A 50 -9.96 0.63 18.01
N GLY A 51 -11.02 0.42 17.22
CA GLY A 51 -12.03 1.44 16.91
C GLY A 51 -11.55 2.56 15.98
N ILE A 52 -10.47 2.32 15.23
CA ILE A 52 -9.90 3.28 14.28
C ILE A 52 -10.48 2.96 12.89
N GLU A 53 -11.54 3.67 12.52
CA GLU A 53 -12.23 3.43 11.24
C GLU A 53 -11.40 3.89 10.03
N PRO A 54 -11.26 3.10 8.95
CA PRO A 54 -10.63 3.57 7.72
C PRO A 54 -11.45 4.71 7.09
N THR A 55 -10.95 5.94 7.08
CA THR A 55 -11.67 7.02 6.40
C THR A 55 -11.37 6.96 4.90
N LEU A 56 -12.36 6.62 4.07
CA LEU A 56 -12.28 6.68 2.59
C LEU A 56 -11.74 8.03 2.08
N LYS A 57 -11.99 9.11 2.83
CA LYS A 57 -11.46 10.45 2.58
C LYS A 57 -9.94 10.54 2.74
N THR A 58 -9.38 9.84 3.73
CA THR A 58 -7.93 9.74 3.93
C THR A 58 -7.30 8.92 2.80
N ILE A 59 -7.95 7.83 2.40
CA ILE A 59 -7.51 6.98 1.29
C ILE A 59 -7.38 7.77 -0.02
N SER A 60 -8.39 8.58 -0.34
CA SER A 60 -8.39 9.42 -1.55
C SER A 60 -7.34 10.53 -1.49
N ASN A 61 -7.22 11.20 -0.33
CA ASN A 61 -6.26 12.31 -0.16
C ASN A 61 -4.79 11.87 -0.21
N VAL A 62 -4.46 10.67 0.28
CA VAL A 62 -3.06 10.22 0.35
C VAL A 62 -2.63 9.54 -0.96
N SER A 63 -3.54 8.83 -1.63
CA SER A 63 -3.23 8.15 -2.91
C SER A 63 -3.26 9.07 -4.14
N GLY A 64 -3.95 10.22 -4.06
CA GLY A 64 -4.22 11.06 -5.22
C GLY A 64 -5.26 10.47 -6.19
N HIS A 65 -5.92 9.38 -5.79
CA HIS A 65 -6.95 8.69 -6.54
C HIS A 65 -8.32 8.88 -5.88
N SER A 66 -9.41 8.65 -6.62
CA SER A 66 -10.74 8.61 -6.01
C SER A 66 -10.81 7.46 -4.99
N GLY A 67 -11.59 7.62 -3.91
CA GLY A 67 -11.75 6.56 -2.92
C GLY A 67 -12.25 5.23 -3.53
N GLN A 68 -13.02 5.31 -4.61
CA GLN A 68 -13.46 4.16 -5.41
C GLN A 68 -12.29 3.51 -6.13
N LEU A 69 -11.44 4.28 -6.81
CA LEU A 69 -10.26 3.74 -7.51
C LEU A 69 -9.30 3.05 -6.53
N VAL A 70 -9.13 3.56 -5.31
CA VAL A 70 -8.32 2.85 -4.31
C VAL A 70 -9.02 1.60 -3.80
N HIS A 71 -10.32 1.65 -3.56
CA HIS A 71 -11.07 0.46 -3.19
C HIS A 71 -10.91 -0.63 -4.26
N ASP A 72 -11.00 -0.27 -5.54
CA ASP A 72 -10.87 -1.19 -6.66
C ASP A 72 -9.43 -1.68 -6.82
N LEU A 73 -8.41 -0.82 -6.67
CA LEU A 73 -6.99 -1.24 -6.68
C LEU A 73 -6.66 -2.22 -5.55
N VAL A 74 -7.17 -1.97 -4.34
CA VAL A 74 -6.92 -2.80 -3.15
C VAL A 74 -7.70 -4.10 -3.22
N THR A 75 -8.95 -4.03 -3.66
CA THR A 75 -9.84 -5.18 -3.74
C THR A 75 -9.45 -6.04 -4.93
N ASP A 76 -9.22 -5.47 -6.11
CA ASP A 76 -9.05 -6.26 -7.32
C ASP A 76 -7.65 -6.85 -7.45
N ALA A 77 -6.58 -6.10 -7.16
CA ALA A 77 -5.22 -6.61 -7.39
C ALA A 77 -4.88 -7.81 -6.49
N TYR A 78 -5.14 -7.67 -5.19
CA TYR A 78 -4.91 -8.76 -4.24
C TYR A 78 -5.97 -9.87 -4.37
N ASN A 79 -7.24 -9.55 -4.65
CA ASN A 79 -8.26 -10.59 -4.77
C ASN A 79 -8.15 -11.41 -6.06
N LYS A 80 -7.68 -10.81 -7.17
CA LYS A 80 -7.38 -11.55 -8.40
C LYS A 80 -6.31 -12.62 -8.16
N MET A 81 -5.31 -12.33 -7.31
CA MET A 81 -4.26 -13.30 -6.96
C MET A 81 -4.73 -14.35 -5.95
N LYS A 82 -5.54 -13.96 -4.95
CA LYS A 82 -5.88 -14.87 -3.83
C LYS A 82 -6.92 -15.95 -4.18
N HIS A 83 -7.64 -15.80 -5.30
CA HIS A 83 -8.70 -16.73 -5.74
C HIS A 83 -8.26 -17.72 -6.82
N ALA A 84 -6.96 -18.06 -6.84
CA ALA A 84 -6.41 -19.10 -7.72
C ALA A 84 -7.06 -20.49 -7.50
N ASP A 85 -7.78 -20.70 -6.39
CA ASP A 85 -8.61 -21.89 -6.17
C ASP A 85 -9.81 -21.98 -7.14
N LYS A 86 -10.29 -20.84 -7.63
CA LYS A 86 -11.45 -20.73 -8.53
C LYS A 86 -11.04 -20.50 -9.99
N ASP A 87 -9.93 -19.82 -10.21
CA ASP A 87 -9.40 -19.50 -11.54
C ASP A 87 -7.87 -19.65 -11.55
N PRO A 88 -7.35 -20.89 -11.56
CA PRO A 88 -5.91 -21.16 -11.48
C PRO A 88 -5.13 -20.67 -12.71
N GLU A 89 -5.78 -20.57 -13.86
CA GLU A 89 -5.18 -20.11 -15.12
C GLU A 89 -5.48 -18.62 -15.39
N GLY A 90 -6.09 -17.93 -14.42
CA GLY A 90 -6.43 -16.51 -14.52
C GLY A 90 -5.19 -15.64 -14.69
N VAL A 91 -5.23 -14.73 -15.67
CA VAL A 91 -4.15 -13.78 -15.91
C VAL A 91 -4.31 -12.58 -14.99
N VAL A 92 -3.22 -12.21 -14.29
CA VAL A 92 -3.18 -11.04 -13.42
C VAL A 92 -2.21 -10.02 -13.99
N GLU A 93 -2.75 -8.86 -14.36
CA GLU A 93 -1.96 -7.68 -14.69
C GLU A 93 -1.74 -6.83 -13.43
N VAL A 94 -0.50 -6.43 -13.19
CA VAL A 94 -0.10 -5.64 -12.02
C VAL A 94 0.73 -4.46 -12.51
N SER A 95 0.28 -3.24 -12.21
CA SER A 95 1.05 -2.03 -12.49
C SER A 95 1.81 -1.57 -11.24
N GLN A 96 2.56 -0.48 -11.37
CA GLN A 96 3.22 0.17 -10.24
C GLN A 96 2.23 0.87 -9.28
N ASP A 97 0.99 1.11 -9.72
CA ASP A 97 0.02 1.90 -8.95
C ASP A 97 -0.63 1.09 -7.82
N GLU A 98 -0.83 -0.21 -8.01
CA GLU A 98 -1.37 -1.16 -7.04
C GLU A 98 -0.49 -1.25 -5.77
N PRO A 99 0.80 -1.63 -5.86
CA PRO A 99 1.65 -1.70 -4.67
C PRO A 99 1.85 -0.33 -4.04
N ARG A 100 1.91 0.75 -4.84
CA ARG A 100 1.99 2.12 -4.33
C ARG A 100 0.77 2.46 -3.47
N ALA A 101 -0.44 2.20 -3.95
CA ALA A 101 -1.68 2.48 -3.22
C ALA A 101 -1.74 1.67 -1.91
N LEU A 102 -1.40 0.39 -1.96
CA LEU A 102 -1.39 -0.50 -0.80
C LEU A 102 -0.37 -0.07 0.26
N MET A 103 0.87 0.23 -0.14
CA MET A 103 1.91 0.76 0.77
C MET A 103 1.47 2.09 1.39
N THR A 104 0.83 2.94 0.60
CA THR A 104 0.31 4.24 1.05
C THR A 104 -0.76 4.11 2.13
N LEU A 105 -1.70 3.19 1.93
CA LEU A 105 -2.73 2.88 2.91
C LEU A 105 -2.15 2.31 4.20
N ALA A 106 -1.27 1.32 4.08
CA ALA A 106 -0.66 0.68 5.23
C ALA A 106 0.19 1.68 6.06
N ALA A 107 0.98 2.53 5.40
CA ALA A 107 1.72 3.61 6.05
C ALA A 107 0.80 4.56 6.81
N THR A 108 -0.32 4.95 6.19
CA THR A 108 -1.30 5.84 6.80
C THR A 108 -1.92 5.21 8.04
N ASP A 109 -2.32 3.94 7.98
CA ASP A 109 -2.89 3.25 9.13
C ASP A 109 -1.86 3.01 10.24
N LEU A 110 -0.59 2.72 9.91
CA LEU A 110 0.51 2.66 10.89
C LEU A 110 0.70 4.01 11.62
N MET A 111 0.67 5.13 10.89
CA MET A 111 0.72 6.46 11.48
C MET A 111 -0.44 6.69 12.46
N ARG A 112 -1.65 6.23 12.11
CA ARG A 112 -2.85 6.36 12.96
C ARG A 112 -2.81 5.48 14.19
N LEU A 113 -2.23 4.28 14.08
CA LEU A 113 -1.97 3.42 15.23
C LEU A 113 -0.89 3.97 16.15
N LYS A 114 -0.13 4.98 15.70
CA LYS A 114 1.07 5.52 16.37
C LYS A 114 2.16 4.45 16.57
N GLU A 115 2.23 3.47 15.66
CA GLU A 115 3.15 2.32 15.73
C GLU A 115 4.47 2.59 14.97
N ILE A 116 4.96 3.83 15.01
CA ILE A 116 6.24 4.22 14.40
C ILE A 116 7.32 4.11 15.46
N THR A 117 7.80 2.88 15.68
CA THR A 117 8.75 2.60 16.77
C THR A 117 10.16 2.32 16.28
N SER A 118 10.37 2.19 14.96
CA SER A 118 11.67 1.89 14.37
C SER A 118 12.07 2.89 13.27
N LYS A 119 13.38 2.97 13.04
CA LYS A 119 13.97 3.80 11.98
C LYS A 119 13.48 3.33 10.61
N GLU A 120 13.44 2.02 10.38
CA GLU A 120 13.03 1.42 9.12
C GLU A 120 11.58 1.75 8.75
N ILE A 121 10.67 1.77 9.74
CA ILE A 121 9.28 2.19 9.50
C ILE A 121 9.19 3.69 9.22
N SER A 122 10.00 4.50 9.88
CA SER A 122 10.07 5.94 9.58
C SER A 122 10.55 6.18 8.15
N GLU A 123 11.62 5.50 7.74
CA GLU A 123 12.15 5.55 6.36
C GLU A 123 11.14 5.02 5.34
N PHE A 124 10.38 3.97 5.67
CA PHE A 124 9.29 3.48 4.83
C PHE A 124 8.18 4.52 4.65
N VAL A 125 7.74 5.18 5.74
CA VAL A 125 6.73 6.23 5.67
C VAL A 125 7.24 7.42 4.84
N GLU A 126 8.52 7.78 4.95
CA GLU A 126 9.13 8.81 4.10
C GLU A 126 9.17 8.39 2.64
N PHE A 127 9.60 7.17 2.34
CA PHE A 127 9.59 6.62 0.99
C PHE A 127 8.18 6.67 0.36
N VAL A 128 7.15 6.26 1.09
CA VAL A 128 5.76 6.33 0.62
C VAL A 128 5.37 7.78 0.25
N ARG A 129 5.88 8.79 0.96
CA ARG A 129 5.62 10.20 0.65
C ARG A 129 6.34 10.68 -0.60
N THR A 130 7.47 10.07 -0.99
CA THR A 130 8.25 10.47 -2.17
C THR A 130 7.75 9.82 -3.46
N ILE A 131 7.17 8.62 -3.39
CA ILE A 131 6.65 7.90 -4.58
C ILE A 131 5.26 8.38 -5.03
N LYS A 132 4.83 9.58 -4.64
CA LYS A 132 3.48 10.10 -4.94
C LYS A 132 3.18 10.12 -6.44
N SER A 133 1.90 9.90 -6.74
CA SER A 133 1.36 9.79 -8.10
C SER A 133 1.74 10.99 -8.99
N PRO A 134 2.07 10.79 -10.27
CA PRO A 134 2.47 11.85 -11.20
C PRO A 134 1.38 12.91 -11.47
N THR A 135 0.17 12.76 -10.94
CA THR A 135 -0.97 13.68 -11.12
C THR A 135 -0.81 15.08 -10.52
N ASN A 136 0.33 15.42 -9.89
CA ASN A 136 0.64 16.80 -9.48
C ASN A 136 1.47 17.61 -10.50
N LEU A 137 1.66 17.11 -11.73
CA LEU A 137 2.39 17.85 -12.78
C LEU A 137 1.50 18.68 -13.74
N SER A 138 0.19 18.81 -13.52
CA SER A 138 -0.69 19.53 -14.48
C SER A 138 -1.15 20.94 -14.08
N SER A 139 -0.58 21.59 -13.06
CA SER A 139 -0.91 22.99 -12.71
C SER A 139 0.18 24.02 -13.07
N SER A 140 1.15 23.66 -13.91
CA SER A 140 2.14 24.60 -14.47
C SER A 140 2.08 24.68 -16.01
N GLY A 141 0.88 24.68 -16.57
CA GLY A 141 0.64 25.01 -17.97
C GLY A 141 -0.14 26.30 -18.11
N ARG A 142 0.48 27.46 -17.78
CA ARG A 142 -0.02 28.73 -18.32
C ARG A 142 0.29 28.74 -19.81
N VAL A 143 -0.66 28.31 -20.63
CA VAL A 143 -0.79 28.85 -21.98
C VAL A 143 -1.59 30.13 -21.81
N LEU A 144 -0.89 31.26 -21.68
CA LEU A 144 -1.49 32.55 -22.00
C LEU A 144 -1.30 32.73 -23.50
N ASP A 145 -2.39 32.52 -24.23
CA ASP A 145 -2.56 32.96 -25.60
C ASP A 145 -2.27 34.46 -25.66
N PHE A 146 -1.30 34.85 -26.48
CA PHE A 146 -1.16 36.22 -26.93
C PHE A 146 -1.93 36.36 -28.23
N VAL A 147 -2.93 37.25 -28.20
CA VAL A 147 -3.55 37.91 -29.35
C VAL A 147 -2.51 38.77 -30.07
#